data_AF-A0A6S7J5B8-F1
#
_entry.id   AF-A0A6S7J5B8-F1
#
_cell.length_a   1.000
_cell.length_b   1.000
_cell.length_c   1.000
_cell.angle_alpha   90.00
_cell.angle_beta   90.00
_cell.angle_gamma   90.00
#
_symmetry.space_group_name_H-M   'P 1'
#
loop_
_entity.id
_entity.type
_entity.pdbx_description
1 polymer ?
#
loop_
_entity_poly.entity_id
_entity_poly.type
_entity_poly.pdbx_seq_one_letter_code
_entity_poly.pdbx_strand_id
1 'polypeptide(L)'
;MARDALCNLHYQYIVNSGGKFKDDNEDTLPDIPRKTGIEQTVNGSGCMPPVRCEISPLLSYAGEGISEKVKSQVFYASKPLHLQSEDESSVSNGNGKNSPQREPSAKRLKGEDDE
;
A
#
# COMPACT_ATOMS: atom_id res chain seq x y z
N MET A 1 -19.02 -0.03 -7.37
CA MET A 1 -18.95 -1.51 -7.38
C MET A 1 -17.58 -2.03 -7.76
N ALA A 2 -17.05 -1.79 -8.98
CA ALA A 2 -15.72 -2.31 -9.37
C ALA A 2 -14.56 -1.70 -8.57
N ARG A 3 -14.54 -0.38 -8.40
CA ARG A 3 -13.51 0.32 -7.62
C ARG A 3 -13.52 -0.11 -6.15
N ASP A 4 -14.71 -0.23 -5.56
CA ASP A 4 -14.85 -0.59 -4.14
C ASP A 4 -14.35 -2.02 -3.89
N ALA A 5 -14.61 -2.95 -4.81
CA ALA A 5 -14.07 -4.31 -4.74
C ALA A 5 -12.53 -4.32 -4.82
N LEU A 6 -11.95 -3.48 -5.67
CA LEU A 6 -10.50 -3.33 -5.77
C LEU A 6 -9.88 -2.74 -4.50
N CYS A 7 -10.47 -1.68 -3.93
CA CYS A 7 -10.04 -1.13 -2.65
C CYS A 7 -10.10 -2.18 -1.53
N ASN A 8 -11.17 -2.98 -1.46
CA ASN A 8 -11.30 -4.06 -0.49
C ASN A 8 -10.23 -5.15 -0.64
N LEU A 9 -9.88 -5.49 -1.89
CA LEU A 9 -8.81 -6.44 -2.17
C LEU A 9 -7.45 -5.91 -1.70
N HIS A 10 -7.12 -4.66 -2.06
CA HIS A 10 -5.88 -4.02 -1.64
C HIS A 10 -5.77 -3.84 -0.13
N TYR A 11 -6.90 -3.55 0.54
CA TYR A 11 -6.97 -3.52 2.00
C TYR A 11 -6.50 -4.84 2.60
N GLN A 12 -7.00 -5.97 2.08
CA GLN A 12 -6.61 -7.29 2.56
C GLN A 12 -5.12 -7.56 2.33
N TYR A 13 -4.55 -7.15 1.20
CA TYR A 13 -3.11 -7.30 0.96
C TYR A 13 -2.29 -6.56 2.02
N ILE A 14 -2.67 -5.33 2.37
CA ILE A 14 -1.97 -4.52 3.36
C ILE A 14 -2.07 -5.16 4.75
N VAL A 15 -3.28 -5.54 5.17
CA VAL A 15 -3.52 -6.16 6.48
C VAL A 15 -2.80 -7.50 6.61
N ASN A 16 -2.93 -8.39 5.61
CA ASN A 16 -2.26 -9.70 5.61
C ASN A 16 -0.73 -9.57 5.63
N SER A 17 -0.20 -8.47 5.11
CA SER A 17 1.23 -8.14 5.11
C SER A 17 1.70 -7.47 6.41
N GLY A 18 0.81 -7.31 7.40
CA GLY A 18 1.10 -6.76 8.73
C GLY A 18 0.81 -5.25 8.88
N GLY A 19 0.21 -4.62 7.88
CA GLY A 19 -0.25 -3.24 7.98
C GLY A 19 -1.51 -3.11 8.83
N LYS A 20 -1.71 -1.94 9.42
CA LYS A 20 -2.90 -1.65 10.25
C LYS A 20 -3.61 -0.40 9.74
N PHE A 21 -4.93 -0.41 9.79
CA PHE A 21 -5.73 0.78 9.56
C PHE A 21 -6.36 1.26 10.86
N LYS A 22 -6.41 2.57 11.04
CA LYS A 22 -7.11 3.24 12.13
C LYS A 22 -8.17 4.20 11.60
N ASP A 23 -9.22 4.37 12.38
CA ASP A 23 -10.16 5.47 12.19
C ASP A 23 -9.58 6.79 12.73
N ASP A 24 -10.28 7.90 12.51
CA ASP A 24 -9.97 9.21 13.08
C ASP A 24 -10.05 9.23 14.62
N ASN A 25 -10.79 8.29 15.21
CA ASN A 25 -10.85 8.07 16.66
C ASN A 25 -9.69 7.21 17.19
N GLU A 26 -8.68 6.91 16.36
CA GLU A 26 -7.54 6.03 16.63
C GLU A 26 -7.88 4.55 16.90
N ASP A 27 -9.15 4.18 16.78
CA ASP A 27 -9.60 2.79 16.85
C ASP A 27 -9.06 1.98 15.66
N THR A 28 -8.48 0.82 15.94
CA THR A 28 -7.94 -0.07 14.91
C THR A 28 -9.07 -0.77 14.17
N LEU A 29 -9.10 -0.64 12.85
CA LEU A 29 -10.07 -1.31 12.01
C LEU A 29 -9.77 -2.82 11.97
N PRO A 30 -10.81 -3.67 11.90
CA PRO A 30 -10.68 -5.12 11.93
C PRO A 30 -10.08 -5.64 10.62
N ASP A 31 -9.32 -6.73 10.71
CA ASP A 31 -8.57 -7.31 9.59
C ASP A 31 -9.41 -7.70 8.36
N ILE A 32 -10.72 -7.93 8.56
CA ILE A 32 -11.67 -8.21 7.49
C ILE A 32 -12.54 -6.97 7.28
N PRO A 33 -12.47 -6.31 6.11
CA PRO A 33 -13.33 -5.19 5.81
C PRO A 33 -14.76 -5.73 5.70
N ARG A 34 -15.65 -5.28 6.60
CA ARG A 34 -17.06 -5.67 6.55
C ARG A 34 -17.62 -5.19 5.21
N LYS A 35 -18.17 -6.13 4.42
CA LYS A 35 -18.90 -5.81 3.18
C LYS A 35 -20.12 -4.96 3.53
N THR A 36 -19.99 -3.65 3.48
CA THR A 36 -21.15 -2.80 3.19
C THR A 36 -20.65 -1.53 2.55
N GLY A 37 -20.83 -1.45 1.22
CA GLY A 37 -21.17 -0.16 0.66
C GLY A 37 -22.44 0.33 1.36
N ILE A 38 -22.44 1.61 1.71
CA ILE A 38 -23.67 2.40 1.84
C ILE A 38 -24.76 1.81 2.74
N GLU A 39 -24.47 1.43 3.97
CA GLU A 39 -25.51 1.49 5.02
C GLU A 39 -24.98 2.32 6.18
N GLN A 40 -25.24 3.63 6.09
CA GLN A 40 -25.40 4.47 7.26
C GLN A 40 -26.55 3.89 8.07
N THR A 41 -26.26 2.98 9.00
CA THR A 41 -27.20 2.70 10.06
C THR A 41 -27.30 3.97 10.89
N VAL A 42 -28.47 4.60 10.84
CA VAL A 42 -28.87 5.84 11.51
C VAL A 42 -28.66 5.87 13.04
N ASN A 43 -28.05 4.83 13.62
CA ASN A 43 -27.77 4.70 15.05
C ASN A 43 -26.32 4.22 15.29
N GLY A 44 -25.36 5.13 15.11
CA GLY A 44 -24.23 5.34 16.02
C GLY A 44 -23.25 4.21 16.40
N SER A 45 -23.27 3.00 15.83
CA SER A 45 -22.30 1.97 16.20
C SER A 45 -22.03 0.95 15.08
N GLY A 46 -20.91 1.11 14.38
CA GLY A 46 -20.27 -0.02 13.67
C GLY A 46 -20.17 0.06 12.14
N CYS A 47 -20.44 1.21 11.51
CA CYS A 47 -20.10 1.42 10.11
C CYS A 47 -18.64 1.89 10.00
N MET A 48 -17.79 1.05 9.42
CA MET A 48 -16.39 1.40 9.15
C MET A 48 -16.35 2.52 8.10
N PRO A 49 -15.45 3.50 8.22
CA PRO A 49 -15.22 4.47 7.15
C PRO A 49 -14.77 3.75 5.88
N PRO A 50 -15.21 4.19 4.68
CA PRO A 50 -14.82 3.57 3.42
C PRO A 50 -13.31 3.78 3.19
N VAL A 51 -12.51 2.75 3.44
CA VAL A 51 -11.07 2.79 3.22
C VAL A 51 -10.80 2.87 1.71
N ARG A 52 -10.15 3.94 1.26
CA ARG A 52 -9.68 4.08 -0.11
C ARG A 52 -8.20 3.80 -0.17
N CYS A 53 -7.85 2.55 -0.46
CA CYS A 53 -6.46 2.14 -0.65
C CYS A 53 -6.25 1.55 -2.05
N GLU A 54 -5.21 2.02 -2.72
CA GLU A 54 -4.81 1.59 -4.05
C GLU A 54 -3.32 1.19 -4.02
N ILE A 55 -3.01 0.04 -4.60
CA ILE A 55 -1.64 -0.46 -4.74
C ILE A 55 -1.36 -0.51 -6.22
N SER A 56 -0.25 0.07 -6.65
CA SER A 56 0.15 -0.02 -8.04
C SER A 56 0.52 -1.46 -8.40
N PRO A 57 0.09 -1.98 -9.57
CA PRO A 57 0.57 -3.25 -10.11
C PRO A 57 2.09 -3.34 -10.26
N LEU A 58 2.79 -2.22 -10.41
CA LEU A 58 4.26 -2.18 -10.50
C LEU A 58 4.94 -2.32 -9.14
N LEU A 59 4.23 -1.97 -8.06
CA LEU A 59 4.68 -2.27 -6.71
C LEU A 59 4.33 -3.71 -6.31
N SER A 60 3.11 -4.14 -6.61
CA SER A 60 2.58 -5.44 -6.23
C SER A 60 1.39 -5.81 -7.09
N TYR A 61 1.47 -6.95 -7.76
CA TYR A 61 0.41 -7.40 -8.67
C TYR A 61 -0.69 -8.18 -7.93
N ALA A 62 -0.32 -9.00 -6.95
CA ALA A 62 -1.21 -9.89 -6.21
C ALA A 62 -0.99 -9.84 -4.68
N GLY A 63 -0.40 -8.76 -4.17
CA GLY A 63 -0.12 -8.56 -2.74
C GLY A 63 1.26 -9.04 -2.28
N GLU A 64 2.12 -9.49 -3.19
CA GLU A 64 3.51 -9.84 -2.92
C GLU A 64 4.39 -8.60 -2.70
N GLY A 65 5.52 -8.75 -1.98
CA GLY A 65 6.57 -7.72 -1.90
C GLY A 65 6.23 -6.45 -1.10
N ILE A 66 4.99 -6.26 -0.61
CA ILE A 66 4.59 -5.04 0.10
C ILE A 66 4.84 -5.06 1.61
N SER A 67 5.17 -6.23 2.19
CA SER A 67 5.35 -6.40 3.63
C SER A 67 6.41 -5.48 4.21
N GLU A 68 7.53 -5.27 3.52
CA GLU A 68 8.58 -4.35 3.97
C GLU A 68 8.08 -2.92 4.10
N LYS A 69 7.14 -2.50 3.23
CA LYS A 69 6.52 -1.19 3.29
C LYS A 69 5.42 -1.12 4.34
N VAL A 70 4.69 -2.20 4.66
CA VAL A 70 3.48 -2.08 5.51
C VAL A 70 3.56 -2.72 6.91
N LYS A 71 4.49 -3.65 7.16
CA LYS A 71 4.52 -4.56 8.34
C LYS A 71 4.55 -3.90 9.73
N SER A 72 4.82 -2.60 9.81
CA SER A 72 4.76 -1.83 11.06
C SER A 72 4.16 -0.43 10.86
N GLN A 73 3.47 -0.22 9.74
CA GLN A 73 2.86 1.06 9.42
C GLN A 73 1.39 1.08 9.78
N VAL A 74 0.94 2.23 10.27
CA VAL A 74 -0.45 2.50 10.59
C VAL A 74 -0.97 3.55 9.63
N PHE A 75 -2.05 3.24 8.94
CA PHE A 75 -2.69 4.10 7.97
C PHE A 75 -4.04 4.58 8.52
N TYR A 76 -4.47 5.77 8.10
CA TYR A 76 -5.76 6.33 8.51
C TYR A 76 -6.78 6.11 7.40
N ALA A 77 -7.92 5.51 7.75
CA ALA A 77 -8.98 5.19 6.81
C ALA A 77 -9.67 6.43 6.19
N SER A 78 -9.62 7.56 6.90
CA SER A 78 -10.10 8.85 6.41
C SER A 78 -9.28 9.40 5.24
N LYS A 79 -8.04 8.93 5.06
CA LYS A 79 -7.13 9.41 4.02
C LYS A 79 -6.97 8.37 2.91
N PRO A 80 -6.97 8.78 1.64
CA PRO A 80 -6.65 7.88 0.55
C PRO A 80 -5.19 7.43 0.67
N LEU A 81 -4.97 6.12 0.66
CA LEU A 81 -3.65 5.51 0.64
C LEU A 81 -3.33 5.07 -0.78
N HIS A 82 -2.17 5.47 -1.29
CA HIS A 82 -1.70 5.04 -2.59
C HIS A 82 -0.26 4.54 -2.46
N LEU A 83 -0.04 3.26 -2.74
CA LEU A 83 1.28 2.62 -2.65
C LEU A 83 1.83 2.41 -4.06
N GLN A 84 2.99 3.00 -4.36
CA GLN A 84 3.66 2.95 -5.67
C GLN A 84 5.09 2.45 -5.55
N SER A 85 5.62 1.93 -6.67
CA SER A 85 7.03 1.62 -6.81
C SER A 85 7.86 2.91 -6.92
N GLU A 86 9.12 2.84 -6.53
CA GLU A 86 10.06 3.94 -6.68
C GLU A 86 10.25 4.28 -8.17
N ASP A 87 10.19 3.29 -9.06
CA ASP A 87 10.31 3.48 -10.51
C ASP A 87 9.13 4.28 -11.09
N GLU A 88 7.94 4.18 -10.51
CA GLU A 88 6.75 4.92 -10.97
C GLU A 88 6.83 6.40 -10.61
N SER A 89 7.43 6.71 -9.47
CA SER A 89 7.67 8.09 -9.06
C SER A 89 8.61 8.83 -10.03
N SER A 90 9.43 8.09 -10.77
CA SER A 90 10.39 8.65 -11.73
C SER A 90 9.78 8.98 -13.10
N VAL A 91 8.63 8.41 -13.46
CA VAL A 91 7.86 8.83 -14.64
C VAL A 91 6.95 10.00 -14.24
N SER A 92 7.59 11.14 -13.95
CA SER A 92 6.84 12.38 -13.78
C SER A 92 6.29 12.78 -15.15
N ASN A 93 5.00 12.57 -15.38
CA ASN A 93 4.27 13.45 -16.28
C ASN A 93 4.19 14.81 -15.57
N GLY A 94 5.27 15.57 -15.68
CA GLY A 94 5.45 16.94 -15.22
C GLY A 94 4.77 17.34 -13.90
N ASN A 95 5.19 16.81 -12.75
CA ASN A 95 5.31 17.65 -11.55
C ASN A 95 6.12 16.99 -10.42
N GLY A 96 7.19 17.67 -9.97
CA GLY A 96 7.53 17.77 -8.54
C GLY A 96 8.38 16.67 -7.87
N LYS A 97 9.68 16.64 -8.16
CA LYS A 97 10.84 16.54 -7.23
C LYS A 97 10.71 15.64 -5.96
N ASN A 98 11.42 14.51 -5.95
CA ASN A 98 12.61 14.29 -5.09
C ASN A 98 13.19 12.90 -5.36
N SER A 99 14.46 12.85 -5.79
CA SER A 99 15.22 11.62 -6.02
C SER A 99 16.32 11.46 -4.97
N PRO A 100 16.56 10.23 -4.49
CA PRO A 100 17.90 9.80 -4.10
C PRO A 100 18.44 8.83 -5.16
N GLN A 101 19.61 9.18 -5.71
CA GLN A 101 20.39 8.35 -6.62
C GLN A 101 20.78 7.02 -5.94
N ARG A 102 20.64 5.89 -6.64
CA ARG A 102 21.32 4.65 -6.27
C ARG A 102 22.18 4.15 -7.43
N GLU A 103 23.48 4.11 -7.19
CA GLU A 103 24.48 3.56 -8.09
C GLU A 103 24.31 2.03 -8.23
N PRO A 104 24.47 1.47 -9.44
CA PRO A 104 24.48 0.02 -9.62
C PRO A 104 25.83 -0.55 -9.16
N SER A 105 25.82 -1.29 -8.05
CA SER A 105 26.96 -2.11 -7.62
C SER A 105 27.17 -3.30 -8.57
N ALA A 106 27.90 -3.10 -9.65
CA ALA A 106 28.38 -4.18 -10.51
C ALA A 106 29.59 -4.87 -9.83
N LYS A 107 29.36 -6.02 -9.19
CA LYS A 107 30.44 -6.94 -8.80
C LYS A 107 31.01 -7.58 -10.07
N ARG A 108 32.09 -7.01 -10.62
CA ARG A 108 32.96 -7.70 -11.59
C ARG A 108 33.76 -8.77 -10.84
N LEU A 109 33.44 -10.03 -11.08
CA LEU A 109 34.35 -11.14 -10.81
C LEU A 109 35.51 -11.04 -11.81
N LYS A 110 36.73 -10.86 -11.30
CA LYS A 110 37.95 -11.09 -12.06
C LYS A 110 38.77 -12.10 -11.27
N GLY A 111 38.70 -13.35 -11.71
CA GLY A 111 39.69 -14.35 -11.33
C GLY A 111 40.92 -14.11 -12.19
N GLU A 112 42.00 -13.75 -11.53
CA GLU A 112 43.38 -13.90 -12.01
C GLU A 112 43.74 -15.38 -11.82
N ASP A 113 44.31 -16.01 -12.84
CA ASP A 113 45.20 -17.15 -12.67
C ASP A 113 46.32 -16.98 -13.70
N ASP A 114 47.48 -16.59 -13.18
CA ASP A 114 48.80 -16.62 -13.82
C ASP A 114 49.25 -18.09 -14.01
N GLU A 115 49.75 -18.44 -15.20
CA GLU A 115 51.11 -18.97 -15.47
C GLU A 115 51.26 -19.38 -16.95
#